data_AF-A0A7C5Z2Q2-F1
#
_entry.id   AF-A0A7C5Z2Q2-F1
#
_cell.length_a   1.000
_cell.length_b   1.000
_cell.length_c   1.000
_cell.angle_alpha   90.00
_cell.angle_beta   90.00
_cell.angle_gamma   90.00
#
_symmetry.space_group_name_H-M   'P 1'
#
loop_
_entity.id
_entity.type
_entity.pdbx_description
1 polymer ?
#
loop_
_entity_poly.entity_id
_entity_poly.type
_entity_poly.pdbx_seq_one_letter_code
_entity_poly.pdbx_strand_id
1 'polypeptide(L)'
;MKPSHQRTTAEKLMRARTRLVLDQPFFGTLGLRLKLTPGSFPTMATDGTRIVYNPAFVDDLKPGELEGALAHEVLHCALGHHCRRGTRDPRLWNEAADLAINPILIKNGFTLPAGALIDPAFNNLSAEEIYARLIERRGQESSPNAPSDAQGKNGGTAGRAPQPTQHSEIQGSSISTTCQPDQTAETARESSDSSSMRPG
;
A
#
# COMPACT_ATOMS: atom_id res chain seq x y z
N MET A 1 -5.13 11.71 -41.22
CA MET A 1 -4.69 10.97 -40.01
C MET A 1 -5.82 11.05 -38.98
N LYS A 2 -6.35 9.93 -38.49
CA LYS A 2 -7.33 9.96 -37.40
C LYS A 2 -6.60 10.40 -36.12
N PRO A 3 -7.12 11.36 -35.34
CA PRO A 3 -6.54 11.68 -34.05
C PRO A 3 -6.65 10.43 -33.17
N SER A 4 -5.52 9.84 -32.82
CA SER A 4 -5.42 8.82 -31.79
C SER A 4 -6.01 9.41 -30.51
N HIS A 5 -7.25 9.04 -30.18
CA HIS A 5 -7.89 9.44 -28.93
C HIS A 5 -7.13 8.78 -27.77
N GLN A 6 -6.27 9.57 -27.13
CA GLN A 6 -5.64 9.19 -25.87
C GLN A 6 -6.73 9.24 -24.80
N ARG A 7 -6.90 8.13 -24.06
CA ARG A 7 -7.86 8.08 -22.95
C ARG A 7 -7.41 9.01 -21.84
N THR A 8 -8.38 9.65 -21.19
CA THR A 8 -8.12 10.42 -19.97
C THR A 8 -7.77 9.48 -18.80
N THR A 9 -7.04 10.00 -17.82
CA THR A 9 -6.70 9.28 -16.58
C THR A 9 -7.95 8.70 -15.88
N ALA A 10 -9.03 9.50 -15.83
CA ALA A 10 -10.30 9.09 -15.23
C ALA A 10 -10.94 7.91 -15.98
N GLU A 11 -10.88 7.89 -17.31
CA GLU A 11 -11.36 6.76 -18.12
C GLU A 11 -10.50 5.51 -17.93
N LYS A 12 -9.16 5.64 -17.80
CA LYS A 12 -8.27 4.51 -17.49
C LYS A 12 -8.67 3.88 -16.15
N LEU A 13 -8.85 4.70 -15.12
CA LEU A 13 -9.26 4.26 -13.78
C LEU A 13 -10.65 3.62 -13.77
N MET A 14 -11.63 4.24 -14.43
CA MET A 14 -12.99 3.70 -14.53
C MET A 14 -12.96 2.32 -15.20
N ARG A 15 -12.22 2.19 -16.30
CA ARG A 15 -12.08 0.92 -17.01
C ARG A 15 -11.41 -0.15 -16.15
N ALA A 16 -10.32 0.17 -15.46
CA ALA A 16 -9.63 -0.77 -14.58
C ALA A 16 -10.56 -1.21 -13.43
N ARG A 17 -11.30 -0.29 -12.83
CA ARG A 17 -12.32 -0.61 -11.80
C ARG A 17 -13.43 -1.51 -12.34
N THR A 18 -13.95 -1.24 -13.53
CA THR A 18 -14.94 -2.11 -14.19
C THR A 18 -14.35 -3.50 -14.43
N ARG A 19 -13.10 -3.59 -14.87
CA ARG A 19 -12.40 -4.87 -15.05
C ARG A 19 -12.27 -5.67 -13.76
N LEU A 20 -11.90 -5.01 -12.65
CA LEU A 20 -11.90 -5.66 -11.34
C LEU A 20 -13.27 -6.24 -10.97
N VAL A 21 -14.37 -5.52 -11.24
CA VAL A 21 -15.73 -6.03 -10.94
C VAL A 21 -16.07 -7.27 -11.76
N LEU A 22 -15.68 -7.30 -13.03
CA LEU A 22 -16.01 -8.40 -13.95
C LEU A 22 -15.11 -9.62 -13.78
N ASP A 23 -13.81 -9.39 -13.67
CA ASP A 23 -12.78 -10.42 -13.78
C ASP A 23 -12.23 -10.83 -12.38
N GLN A 24 -12.36 -9.97 -11.36
CA GLN A 24 -11.82 -10.16 -10.01
C GLN A 24 -12.81 -9.72 -8.90
N PRO A 25 -14.01 -10.35 -8.80
CA PRO A 25 -15.16 -9.77 -8.08
C PRO A 25 -14.88 -9.39 -6.62
N PHE A 26 -14.07 -10.15 -5.89
CA PHE A 26 -13.67 -9.80 -4.51
C PHE A 26 -13.05 -8.40 -4.43
N PHE A 27 -12.06 -8.12 -5.28
CA PHE A 27 -11.36 -6.84 -5.31
C PHE A 27 -12.27 -5.74 -5.88
N GLY A 28 -13.04 -6.04 -6.93
CA GLY A 28 -13.98 -5.11 -7.54
C GLY A 28 -15.05 -4.62 -6.56
N THR A 29 -15.71 -5.53 -5.84
CA THR A 29 -16.76 -5.19 -4.87
C THR A 29 -16.25 -4.31 -3.74
N LEU A 30 -15.04 -4.57 -3.23
CA LEU A 30 -14.43 -3.71 -2.21
C LEU A 30 -14.02 -2.35 -2.80
N GLY A 31 -13.42 -2.36 -4.00
CA GLY A 31 -12.99 -1.15 -4.70
C GLY A 31 -14.12 -0.17 -5.05
N LEU A 32 -15.35 -0.66 -5.25
CA LEU A 32 -16.52 0.19 -5.52
C LEU A 32 -16.87 1.13 -4.35
N ARG A 33 -16.51 0.78 -3.10
CA ARG A 33 -16.77 1.61 -1.93
C ARG A 33 -15.79 2.77 -1.79
N LEU A 34 -14.65 2.73 -2.49
CA LEU A 34 -13.57 3.69 -2.37
C LEU A 34 -13.71 4.80 -3.43
N LYS A 35 -13.68 6.07 -3.00
CA LYS A 35 -13.68 7.20 -3.94
C LYS A 35 -12.28 7.33 -4.56
N LEU A 36 -12.22 7.62 -5.87
CA LEU A 36 -10.95 7.92 -6.54
C LEU A 36 -10.75 9.43 -6.57
N THR A 37 -9.65 9.90 -6.01
CA THR A 37 -9.32 11.33 -5.97
C THR A 37 -7.88 11.58 -6.43
N PRO A 38 -7.62 12.55 -7.30
CA PRO A 38 -6.25 12.88 -7.66
C PRO A 38 -5.50 13.47 -6.45
N GLY A 39 -4.18 13.28 -6.40
CA GLY A 39 -3.31 13.85 -5.37
C GLY A 39 -1.85 13.93 -5.81
N SER A 40 -0.99 14.39 -4.89
CA SER A 40 0.41 14.76 -5.18
C SER A 40 1.45 13.72 -4.73
N PHE A 41 1.03 12.47 -4.53
CA PHE A 41 1.93 11.39 -4.11
C PHE A 41 2.75 10.84 -5.28
N PRO A 42 3.87 10.13 -5.06
CA PRO A 42 4.61 9.54 -6.18
C PRO A 42 3.81 8.48 -6.96
N THR A 43 2.92 7.76 -6.29
CA THR A 43 2.18 6.61 -6.84
C THR A 43 0.68 6.69 -6.52
N MET A 44 0.14 5.68 -5.83
CA MET A 44 -1.21 5.60 -5.29
C MET A 44 -1.11 5.35 -3.78
N ALA A 45 -2.17 5.70 -3.06
CA ALA A 45 -2.28 5.48 -1.62
C ALA A 45 -3.76 5.43 -1.23
N THR A 46 -4.04 4.92 -0.03
CA THR A 46 -5.39 4.90 0.53
C THR A 46 -5.43 5.41 1.96
N ASP A 47 -6.51 6.09 2.32
CA ASP A 47 -6.83 6.49 3.69
C ASP A 47 -7.86 5.55 4.36
N GLY A 48 -8.20 4.43 3.72
CA GLY A 48 -9.25 3.53 4.18
C GLY A 48 -10.62 3.82 3.57
N THR A 49 -10.86 5.05 3.10
CA THR A 49 -12.14 5.49 2.52
C THR A 49 -12.03 5.94 1.07
N ARG A 50 -10.84 6.37 0.65
CA ARG A 50 -10.53 6.88 -0.68
C ARG A 50 -9.19 6.35 -1.13
N ILE A 51 -9.10 6.09 -2.44
CA ILE A 51 -7.83 5.88 -3.12
C ILE A 51 -7.41 7.21 -3.72
N VAL A 52 -6.27 7.72 -3.26
CA VAL A 52 -5.61 8.89 -3.82
C VAL A 52 -4.61 8.43 -4.86
N TYR A 53 -4.63 9.02 -6.06
CA TYR A 53 -3.75 8.63 -7.16
C TYR A 53 -3.02 9.82 -7.74
N ASN A 54 -1.78 9.60 -8.17
CA ASN A 54 -1.07 10.53 -9.04
C ASN A 54 -1.47 10.30 -10.50
N PRO A 55 -2.00 11.31 -11.22
CA PRO A 55 -2.38 11.15 -12.61
C PRO A 55 -1.24 10.72 -13.53
N ALA A 56 -0.03 11.27 -13.36
CA ALA A 56 1.12 10.92 -14.19
C ALA A 56 1.50 9.44 -14.02
N PHE A 57 1.53 8.98 -12.76
CA PHE A 57 1.77 7.56 -12.47
C PHE A 57 0.71 6.67 -13.13
N VAL A 58 -0.59 7.00 -12.99
CA VAL A 58 -1.68 6.23 -13.61
C VAL A 58 -1.58 6.24 -15.13
N ASP A 59 -1.19 7.36 -15.73
CA ASP A 59 -1.08 7.50 -17.19
C ASP A 59 0.06 6.66 -17.76
N ASP A 60 1.14 6.46 -17.00
CA ASP A 60 2.29 5.62 -17.36
C ASP A 60 2.03 4.12 -17.22
N LEU A 61 1.09 3.70 -16.36
CA LEU A 61 0.77 2.29 -16.16
C LEU A 61 0.06 1.64 -17.37
N LYS A 62 0.43 0.39 -17.67
CA LYS A 62 -0.33 -0.49 -18.56
C LYS A 62 -1.66 -0.90 -17.91
N PRO A 63 -2.68 -1.32 -18.69
CA PRO A 63 -3.98 -1.68 -18.14
C PRO A 63 -3.94 -2.71 -16.99
N GLY A 64 -3.19 -3.80 -17.14
CA GLY A 64 -3.08 -4.83 -16.10
C GLY A 64 -2.31 -4.38 -14.86
N GLU A 65 -1.32 -3.50 -15.02
CA GLU A 65 -0.57 -2.90 -13.90
C GLU A 65 -1.46 -1.94 -13.10
N LEU A 66 -2.33 -1.19 -13.78
CA LEU A 66 -3.31 -0.31 -13.12
C LEU A 66 -4.38 -1.10 -12.36
N GLU A 67 -4.83 -2.23 -12.91
CA GLU A 67 -5.73 -3.15 -12.21
C GLU A 67 -5.05 -3.72 -10.95
N GLY A 68 -3.78 -4.13 -11.04
CA GLY A 68 -2.98 -4.58 -9.90
C GLY A 68 -2.75 -3.49 -8.85
N ALA A 69 -2.45 -2.26 -9.26
CA ALA A 69 -2.28 -1.12 -8.35
C ALA A 69 -3.59 -0.78 -7.61
N LEU A 70 -4.73 -0.80 -8.30
CA LEU A 70 -6.03 -0.61 -7.65
C LEU A 70 -6.34 -1.74 -6.65
N ALA A 71 -6.06 -3.00 -7.02
CA ALA A 71 -6.25 -4.14 -6.13
C ALA A 71 -5.34 -4.08 -4.89
N HIS A 72 -4.12 -3.54 -5.05
CA HIS A 72 -3.18 -3.28 -3.96
C HIS A 72 -3.75 -2.31 -2.92
N GLU A 73 -4.23 -1.15 -3.36
CA GLU A 73 -4.86 -0.17 -2.46
C GLU A 73 -6.14 -0.73 -1.80
N VAL A 74 -6.91 -1.54 -2.52
CA VAL A 74 -8.05 -2.26 -1.96
C VAL A 74 -7.63 -3.20 -0.83
N LEU A 75 -6.50 -3.90 -0.95
CA LEU A 75 -6.02 -4.79 0.11
C LEU A 75 -5.48 -4.02 1.32
N HIS A 76 -4.85 -2.86 1.15
CA HIS A 76 -4.51 -1.98 2.28
C HIS A 76 -5.74 -1.59 3.11
N CYS A 77 -6.87 -1.32 2.45
CA CYS A 77 -8.16 -1.10 3.11
C CYS A 77 -8.67 -2.38 3.76
N ALA A 78 -8.80 -3.47 2.99
CA ALA A 78 -9.45 -4.71 3.40
C ALA A 78 -8.73 -5.38 4.58
N LEU A 79 -7.40 -5.31 4.61
CA LEU A 79 -6.57 -5.85 5.68
C LEU A 79 -6.40 -4.85 6.84
N GLY A 80 -6.96 -3.65 6.76
CA GLY A 80 -6.95 -2.67 7.84
C GLY A 80 -5.56 -2.12 8.17
N HIS A 81 -4.62 -2.12 7.22
CA HIS A 81 -3.24 -1.66 7.48
C HIS A 81 -3.15 -0.20 7.94
N HIS A 82 -4.08 0.64 7.47
CA HIS A 82 -4.24 2.02 7.91
C HIS A 82 -4.62 2.14 9.41
N CYS A 83 -5.37 1.19 9.97
CA CYS A 83 -5.76 1.19 11.39
C CYS A 83 -4.80 0.35 12.28
N ARG A 84 -4.08 -0.62 11.69
CA ARG A 84 -3.19 -1.55 12.42
C ARG A 84 -1.79 -1.03 12.70
N ARG A 85 -1.36 0.07 12.06
CA ARG A 85 -0.02 0.64 12.24
C ARG A 85 0.32 0.93 13.70
N GLY A 86 -0.59 1.57 14.43
CA GLY A 86 -0.31 2.09 15.78
C GLY A 86 0.79 3.16 15.75
N THR A 87 1.74 3.05 16.68
CA THR A 87 2.89 3.97 16.85
C THR A 87 4.14 3.57 16.05
N ARG A 88 4.04 2.55 15.19
CA ARG A 88 5.15 2.06 14.36
C ARG A 88 5.60 3.10 13.35
N ASP A 89 6.85 2.99 12.90
CA ASP A 89 7.41 3.87 11.88
C ASP A 89 6.55 3.80 10.59
N PRO A 90 6.04 4.93 10.08
CA PRO A 90 5.15 4.93 8.92
C PRO A 90 5.76 4.34 7.66
N ARG A 91 7.03 4.64 7.37
CA ARG A 91 7.69 4.17 6.14
C ARG A 91 7.90 2.66 6.19
N LEU A 92 8.43 2.17 7.31
CA LEU A 92 8.70 0.75 7.50
C LEU A 92 7.42 -0.08 7.62
N TRP A 93 6.35 0.49 8.20
CA TRP A 93 5.04 -0.16 8.23
C TRP A 93 4.46 -0.34 6.83
N ASN A 94 4.53 0.70 5.98
CA ASN A 94 4.06 0.60 4.60
C ASN A 94 4.89 -0.44 3.83
N GLU A 95 6.20 -0.46 4.01
CA GLU A 95 7.07 -1.49 3.41
C GLU A 95 6.65 -2.91 3.83
N ALA A 96 6.40 -3.13 5.12
CA ALA A 96 5.95 -4.42 5.64
C ALA A 96 4.56 -4.82 5.12
N ALA A 97 3.64 -3.85 5.04
CA ALA A 97 2.30 -4.05 4.51
C ALA A 97 2.31 -4.42 3.02
N ASP A 98 3.15 -3.75 2.23
CA ASP A 98 3.32 -4.02 0.80
C ASP A 98 3.91 -5.43 0.57
N LEU A 99 4.92 -5.80 1.36
CA LEU A 99 5.50 -7.15 1.35
C LEU A 99 4.50 -8.25 1.73
N ALA A 100 3.51 -7.95 2.57
CA ALA A 100 2.42 -8.88 2.88
C ALA A 100 1.38 -8.96 1.74
N ILE A 101 1.08 -7.84 1.09
CA ILE A 101 0.04 -7.72 0.06
C ILE A 101 0.47 -8.29 -1.29
N ASN A 102 1.68 -7.95 -1.75
CA ASN A 102 2.11 -8.23 -3.12
C ASN A 102 2.11 -9.74 -3.46
N PRO A 103 2.52 -10.66 -2.56
CA PRO A 103 2.39 -12.10 -2.81
C PRO A 103 0.95 -12.56 -3.01
N ILE A 104 -0.02 -11.97 -2.29
CA ILE A 104 -1.45 -12.28 -2.43
C ILE A 104 -1.91 -11.89 -3.84
N LEU A 105 -1.56 -10.70 -4.31
CA LEU A 105 -1.94 -10.22 -5.65
C LEU A 105 -1.35 -11.09 -6.76
N ILE A 106 -0.06 -11.41 -6.67
CA ILE A 106 0.63 -12.28 -7.64
C ILE A 106 -0.05 -13.66 -7.70
N LYS A 107 -0.37 -14.25 -6.55
CA LYS A 107 -1.06 -15.54 -6.48
C LYS A 107 -2.46 -15.51 -7.11
N ASN A 108 -3.11 -14.34 -7.11
CA ASN A 108 -4.42 -14.12 -7.74
C ASN A 108 -4.31 -13.67 -9.22
N GLY A 109 -3.11 -13.70 -9.81
CA GLY A 109 -2.91 -13.44 -11.24
C GLY A 109 -2.79 -11.96 -11.62
N PHE A 110 -2.62 -11.06 -10.64
CA PHE A 110 -2.38 -9.65 -10.93
C PHE A 110 -0.97 -9.40 -11.44
N THR A 111 -0.86 -8.47 -12.39
CA THR A 111 0.43 -7.86 -12.77
C THR A 111 0.65 -6.62 -11.92
N LEU A 112 1.79 -6.53 -11.24
CA LEU A 112 2.15 -5.36 -10.43
C LEU A 112 3.06 -4.40 -11.21
N PRO A 113 2.98 -3.08 -10.96
CA PRO A 113 3.91 -2.12 -11.51
C PRO A 113 5.38 -2.47 -11.20
N ALA A 114 6.29 -1.97 -12.03
CA ALA A 114 7.72 -2.07 -11.76
C ALA A 114 8.06 -1.42 -10.40
N GLY A 115 8.96 -2.06 -9.64
CA GLY A 115 9.35 -1.61 -8.30
C GLY A 115 8.46 -2.12 -7.16
N ALA A 116 7.47 -2.97 -7.43
CA ALA A 116 6.69 -3.64 -6.38
C ALA A 116 7.61 -4.45 -5.43
N LEU A 117 7.40 -4.28 -4.13
CA LEU A 117 8.18 -4.96 -3.10
C LEU A 117 7.79 -6.44 -3.01
N ILE A 118 8.71 -7.31 -3.40
CA ILE A 118 8.50 -8.77 -3.40
C ILE A 118 9.78 -9.41 -2.86
N ASP A 119 9.66 -10.09 -1.73
CA ASP A 119 10.73 -10.92 -1.17
C ASP A 119 10.11 -12.25 -0.71
N PRO A 120 10.46 -13.38 -1.35
CA PRO A 120 9.93 -14.70 -0.99
C PRO A 120 10.13 -15.08 0.48
N ALA A 121 11.10 -14.49 1.17
CA ALA A 121 11.34 -14.71 2.60
C ALA A 121 10.18 -14.22 3.48
N PHE A 122 9.31 -13.34 2.95
CA PHE A 122 8.15 -12.79 3.66
C PHE A 122 6.81 -13.40 3.25
N ASN A 123 6.82 -14.42 2.38
CA ASN A 123 5.59 -15.06 1.93
C ASN A 123 4.78 -15.65 3.09
N ASN A 124 3.46 -15.44 3.06
CA ASN A 124 2.48 -15.91 4.05
C ASN A 124 2.69 -15.35 5.48
N LEU A 125 3.42 -14.25 5.61
CA LEU A 125 3.61 -13.56 6.89
C LEU A 125 2.70 -12.33 6.95
N SER A 126 2.27 -11.99 8.16
CA SER A 126 1.52 -10.76 8.43
C SER A 126 2.42 -9.52 8.36
N ALA A 127 1.81 -8.35 8.14
CA ALA A 127 2.54 -7.07 8.16
C ALA A 127 3.29 -6.85 9.48
N GLU A 128 2.74 -7.28 10.63
CA GLU A 128 3.39 -7.16 11.94
C GLU A 128 4.63 -8.06 12.05
N GLU A 129 4.53 -9.31 11.60
CA GLU A 129 5.66 -10.25 11.60
C GLU A 129 6.77 -9.81 10.63
N ILE A 130 6.40 -9.23 9.49
CA ILE A 130 7.37 -8.66 8.54
C ILE A 130 8.03 -7.43 9.16
N TYR A 131 7.24 -6.50 9.73
CA TYR A 131 7.76 -5.31 10.39
C TYR A 131 8.78 -5.65 11.49
N ALA A 132 8.49 -6.64 12.33
CA ALA A 132 9.41 -7.10 13.38
C ALA A 132 10.75 -7.55 12.78
N ARG A 133 10.73 -8.36 11.70
CA ARG A 133 11.94 -8.82 11.02
C ARG A 133 12.70 -7.68 10.33
N LEU A 134 12.01 -6.68 9.78
CA LEU A 134 12.66 -5.52 9.16
C LEU A 134 13.40 -4.66 10.20
N ILE A 135 12.83 -4.50 11.39
CA ILE A 135 13.50 -3.81 12.51
C ILE A 135 14.76 -4.57 12.94
N GLU A 136 14.68 -5.90 13.10
CA GLU A 136 15.83 -6.73 13.46
C GLU A 136 16.96 -6.62 12.44
N ARG A 137 16.65 -6.70 11.13
CA ARG A 137 17.64 -6.53 10.05
C ARG A 137 18.34 -5.18 10.15
N ARG A 138 17.58 -4.08 10.32
CA ARG A 138 18.17 -2.74 10.47
C ARG A 138 19.04 -2.59 11.73
N GLY A 139 18.66 -3.22 12.83
CA GLY A 139 19.43 -3.22 14.07
C GLY A 139 20.77 -3.97 13.94
N GLN A 140 20.80 -5.05 13.16
CA GLN A 140 22.01 -5.82 12.86
C GLN A 140 22.96 -5.06 11.92
N GLU A 141 22.41 -4.37 10.91
CA GLU A 141 23.20 -3.50 10.01
C GLU A 141 23.79 -2.27 10.72
N SER A 142 23.13 -1.82 11.78
CA SER A 142 23.56 -0.67 12.61
C SER A 142 24.60 -1.04 13.67
N SER A 143 24.91 -2.32 13.88
CA SER A 143 25.94 -2.77 14.83
C SER A 143 27.25 -3.06 14.10
N PRO A 144 28.28 -2.19 14.20
CA PRO A 144 29.59 -2.49 13.66
C PRO A 144 30.24 -3.55 14.53
N ASN A 145 30.26 -4.79 14.06
CA ASN A 145 31.10 -5.82 14.65
C ASN A 145 32.56 -5.54 14.22
N ALA A 146 33.36 -4.97 15.11
CA ALA A 146 34.81 -5.01 15.01
C ALA A 146 35.41 -5.47 16.36
N PRO A 147 35.97 -6.68 16.45
CA PRO A 147 36.86 -7.01 17.55
C PRO A 147 38.16 -6.23 17.33
N SER A 148 38.44 -5.28 18.23
CA SER A 148 39.69 -4.53 18.24
C SER A 148 40.47 -4.93 19.48
N ASP A 149 41.41 -5.86 19.31
CA ASP A 149 42.68 -5.88 20.04
C ASP A 149 43.63 -6.89 19.37
N ALA A 150 44.26 -6.44 18.28
CA ALA A 150 45.50 -7.02 17.78
C ALA A 150 46.34 -5.93 17.11
N GLN A 151 47.27 -5.41 17.90
CA GLN A 151 48.39 -4.54 17.54
C GLN A 151 49.21 -5.11 16.36
N GLY A 152 49.52 -4.30 15.33
CA GLY A 152 50.65 -4.63 14.44
C GLY A 152 50.70 -4.09 13.01
N LYS A 153 50.99 -2.78 12.86
CA LYS A 153 51.89 -2.14 11.86
C LYS A 153 51.92 -2.57 10.37
N ASN A 154 51.64 -1.54 9.56
CA ASN A 154 52.38 -1.02 8.37
C ASN A 154 52.21 -1.66 6.97
N GLY A 155 51.95 -0.80 5.98
CA GLY A 155 52.43 -0.96 4.59
C GLY A 155 51.40 -0.62 3.52
N GLY A 156 51.63 0.46 2.75
CA GLY A 156 50.67 1.00 1.77
C GLY A 156 50.51 0.20 0.47
N THR A 157 49.50 0.57 -0.33
CA THR A 157 49.63 1.03 -1.72
C THR A 157 48.24 1.27 -2.33
N ALA A 158 48.19 2.23 -3.26
CA ALA A 158 47.01 2.70 -3.95
C ALA A 158 46.45 1.68 -4.95
N GLY A 159 45.13 1.55 -5.03
CA GLY A 159 44.42 0.80 -6.06
C GLY A 159 42.97 1.27 -6.18
N ARG A 160 42.68 1.98 -7.27
CA ARG A 160 41.37 2.55 -7.61
C ARG A 160 40.48 1.47 -8.23
N ALA A 161 39.27 1.29 -7.70
CA ALA A 161 38.20 0.46 -8.25
C ALA A 161 36.81 1.07 -7.92
N PRO A 162 35.76 0.73 -8.68
CA PRO A 162 34.70 1.66 -9.09
C PRO A 162 33.53 1.79 -8.10
N GLN A 163 32.80 2.92 -8.23
CA GLN A 163 31.60 3.25 -7.47
C GLN A 163 30.47 2.23 -7.69
N PRO A 164 29.75 1.82 -6.62
CA PRO A 164 28.48 1.14 -6.76
C PRO A 164 27.39 2.14 -7.16
N THR A 165 26.63 1.75 -8.17
CA THR A 165 25.43 2.41 -8.66
C THR A 165 24.39 2.54 -7.55
N GLN A 166 23.84 3.75 -7.44
CA GLN A 166 22.82 4.14 -6.48
C GLN A 166 21.55 3.32 -6.69
N HIS A 167 21.16 2.55 -5.68
CA HIS A 167 19.80 2.04 -5.58
C HIS A 167 18.87 3.22 -5.40
N SER A 168 17.98 3.42 -6.38
CA SER A 168 16.94 4.45 -6.35
C SER A 168 16.03 4.19 -5.16
N GLU A 169 16.13 5.03 -4.13
CA GLU A 169 15.16 5.09 -3.05
C GLU A 169 13.80 5.52 -3.62
N ILE A 170 12.89 4.57 -3.76
CA ILE A 170 11.48 4.89 -4.01
C ILE A 170 10.91 5.36 -2.68
N GLN A 171 10.61 6.65 -2.60
CA GLN A 171 10.00 7.30 -1.45
C GLN A 171 8.60 6.71 -1.25
N GLY A 172 8.48 5.85 -0.24
CA GLY A 172 7.21 5.35 0.25
C GLY A 172 6.30 6.53 0.62
N SER A 173 5.14 6.58 -0.01
CA SER A 173 4.12 7.60 0.20
C SER A 173 3.53 7.44 1.59
N SER A 174 3.86 8.36 2.51
CA SER A 174 3.41 8.33 3.90
C SER A 174 2.20 9.25 4.10
N ILE A 175 1.01 8.66 4.18
CA ILE A 175 -0.17 9.33 4.74
C ILE A 175 -0.34 8.80 6.16
N SER A 176 -0.33 9.71 7.14
CA SER A 176 -0.66 9.38 8.51
C SER A 176 -2.18 9.41 8.65
N THR A 177 -2.82 8.25 8.75
CA THR A 177 -4.26 8.13 8.93
C THR A 177 -4.55 7.63 10.34
N THR A 178 -5.34 8.41 11.09
CA THR A 178 -5.92 8.01 12.37
C THR A 178 -7.31 7.44 12.08
N CYS A 179 -7.59 6.22 12.54
CA CYS A 179 -8.89 5.57 12.39
C CYS A 179 -9.88 6.28 13.33
N GLN A 180 -10.80 7.10 12.82
CA GLN A 180 -11.95 7.57 13.60
C GLN A 180 -13.13 6.61 13.39
N PRO A 181 -13.81 6.14 14.46
CA PRO A 181 -15.02 5.36 14.31
C PRO A 181 -16.15 6.24 13.75
N ASP A 182 -16.89 5.69 12.79
CA ASP A 182 -18.05 6.33 12.16
C ASP A 182 -19.20 6.44 13.18
N GLN A 183 -19.46 7.65 13.69
CA GLN A 183 -20.55 7.93 14.64
C GLN A 183 -21.89 8.19 13.94
N THR A 184 -22.30 7.33 13.01
CA THR A 184 -23.65 7.42 12.42
C THR A 184 -24.39 6.09 12.51
N ALA A 185 -24.66 5.61 13.72
CA ALA A 185 -25.59 4.50 13.93
C ALA A 185 -26.19 4.41 15.36
N GLU A 186 -26.38 5.52 16.09
CA GLU A 186 -26.93 5.46 17.45
C GLU A 186 -27.88 6.61 17.79
N THR A 187 -28.85 6.92 16.92
CA THR A 187 -30.01 7.77 17.26
C THR A 187 -31.22 7.45 16.36
N ALA A 188 -31.73 6.22 16.45
CA ALA A 188 -33.02 5.88 15.84
C ALA A 188 -33.70 4.71 16.56
N ARG A 189 -33.79 4.78 17.90
CA ARG A 189 -34.64 3.89 18.71
C ARG A 189 -35.14 4.64 19.93
N GLU A 190 -36.09 5.55 19.74
CA GLU A 190 -37.01 6.02 20.81
C GLU A 190 -38.01 7.01 20.21
N SER A 191 -39.09 6.52 19.60
CA SER A 191 -40.37 7.24 19.47
C SER A 191 -41.38 6.41 18.68
N SER A 192 -41.98 5.41 19.32
CA SER A 192 -43.27 4.85 18.89
C SER A 192 -43.84 3.94 19.99
N ASP A 193 -44.30 4.53 21.08
CA ASP A 193 -45.38 3.90 21.84
C ASP A 193 -46.19 4.96 22.58
N SER A 194 -47.33 5.34 21.99
CA SER A 194 -48.46 5.98 22.65
C SER A 194 -49.57 6.16 21.63
N SER A 195 -50.53 5.23 21.61
CA SER A 195 -51.97 5.52 21.57
C SER A 195 -52.74 4.30 21.03
N SER A 196 -53.29 3.48 21.92
CA SER A 196 -54.65 2.92 21.77
C SER A 196 -55.08 2.19 23.05
N MET A 197 -55.83 2.87 23.91
CA MET A 197 -56.72 2.20 24.86
C MET A 197 -57.99 3.05 25.04
N ARG A 198 -59.10 2.57 24.47
CA ARG A 198 -60.46 2.86 24.94
C ARG A 198 -60.77 1.93 26.12
N PRO A 199 -61.58 2.39 27.08
CA PRO A 199 -62.92 1.81 27.29
C PRO A 199 -63.98 2.95 27.32
N GLY A 200 -65.26 2.74 27.07
CA GLY A 200 -66.15 1.77 27.75
C GLY A 200 -66.98 2.57 28.74
#